data_AF-A0A2K9LTV2-F1
#
_entry.id   AF-A0A2K9LTV2-F1
#
_cell.length_a   1.000
_cell.length_b   1.000
_cell.length_c   1.000
_cell.angle_alpha   90.00
_cell.angle_beta   90.00
_cell.angle_gamma   90.00
#
_symmetry.space_group_name_H-M   'P 1'
#
loop_
_entity.id
_entity.type
_entity.pdbx_description
1 polymer ?
#
loop_
_entity_poly.entity_id
_entity_poly.type
_entity_poly.pdbx_seq_one_letter_code
_entity_poly.pdbx_strand_id
1 'polypeptide(L)' 'MKAIKYLILGLFVGGVLGVAAGVNIGRDQPVLSNPFNDNRINTRMKDSGSELLKQSGEAIEDAGKAIKDQFN' A
#
# COMPACT_ATOMS: atom_id res chain seq x y z
N MET A 1 -8.66 -28.69 7.29
CA MET A 1 -7.84 -27.48 7.59
C MET A 1 -6.53 -27.40 6.80
N LYS A 2 -5.82 -28.50 6.52
CA LYS A 2 -4.53 -28.45 5.79
C LYS A 2 -4.65 -27.91 4.36
N ALA A 3 -5.66 -28.33 3.60
CA ALA A 3 -5.90 -27.85 2.23
C ALA A 3 -6.14 -26.33 2.16
N ILE A 4 -7.01 -25.79 3.02
CA ILE A 4 -7.25 -24.34 3.12
C ILE A 4 -5.97 -23.59 3.51
N LYS A 5 -5.17 -24.13 4.43
CA LYS A 5 -3.88 -23.53 4.79
C LYS A 5 -2.92 -23.47 3.60
N TYR A 6 -2.83 -24.54 2.80
CA TYR A 6 -1.99 -24.54 1.60
C TYR A 6 -2.54 -23.64 0.49
N LEU A 7 -3.86 -23.51 0.37
CA LEU A 7 -4.48 -22.58 -0.57
C LEU A 7 -4.15 -21.14 -0.19
N ILE A 8 -4.33 -20.76 1.08
CA ILE A 8 -3.96 -19.42 1.58
C ILE A 8 -2.46 -19.16 1.41
N LEU A 9 -1.62 -20.14 1.74
CA LEU A 9 -0.18 -20.02 1.58
C LEU A 9 0.21 -19.86 0.10
N GLY A 10 -0.39 -20.65 -0.80
CA GLY A 10 -0.16 -20.55 -2.24
C GLY A 10 -0.64 -19.22 -2.82
N LEU A 11 -1.80 -18.74 -2.39
CA LEU A 11 -2.32 -17.41 -2.77
C LEU A 11 -1.38 -16.31 -2.30
N PHE A 12 -0.87 -16.42 -1.07
CA PHE A 12 0.05 -15.44 -0.50
C PHE A 12 1.38 -15.41 -1.25
N VAL A 13 2.01 -16.58 -1.43
CA VAL A 13 3.29 -16.70 -2.16
C VAL A 13 3.12 -16.27 -3.63
N GLY A 14 2.08 -16.77 -4.30
CA GLY A 14 1.78 -16.41 -5.69
C GLY A 14 1.45 -14.94 -5.84
N GLY A 15 0.73 -14.35 -4.89
CA GLY A 15 0.42 -12.91 -4.87
C GLY A 15 1.67 -12.05 -4.72
N VAL A 16 2.56 -12.39 -3.79
CA VAL A 16 3.83 -11.66 -3.61
C VAL A 16 4.70 -11.76 -4.86
N LEU A 17 4.85 -12.97 -5.42
CA LEU A 17 5.63 -13.18 -6.64
C LEU A 17 5.02 -12.50 -7.86
N GLY A 18 3.69 -12.55 -8.01
CA GLY A 18 2.96 -11.90 -9.09
C GLY A 18 3.07 -10.38 -9.05
N VAL A 19 2.96 -9.78 -7.87
CA VAL A 19 3.17 -8.33 -7.68
C VAL A 19 4.60 -7.94 -8.02
N ALA A 20 5.59 -8.70 -7.52
CA ALA A 20 7.00 -8.45 -7.82
C ALA A 20 7.29 -8.50 -9.33
N ALA A 21 6.80 -9.54 -10.01
CA ALA A 21 6.96 -9.69 -11.46
C ALA A 21 6.22 -8.58 -12.24
N GLY A 22 4.97 -8.27 -11.86
CA GLY A 22 4.17 -7.23 -12.51
C GLY A 22 4.80 -5.84 -12.39
N VAL A 23 5.39 -5.53 -11.23
CA VAL A 23 6.15 -4.29 -11.01
C VAL A 23 7.36 -4.20 -11.93
N ASN A 24 8.12 -5.29 -12.10
CA ASN A 24 9.28 -5.32 -12.99
C ASN A 24 8.88 -5.17 -14.46
N ILE A 25 7.83 -5.89 -14.88
CA ILE A 25 7.28 -5.78 -16.25
C ILE A 25 6.82 -4.36 -16.54
N GLY A 26 6.07 -3.74 -15.62
CA GLY A 26 5.60 -2.36 -15.78
C GLY A 26 6.69 -1.29 -15.79
N ARG A 27 7.94 -1.65 -15.48
CA ARG A 27 9.12 -0.75 -15.52
C ARG A 27 10.14 -1.14 -16.58
N ASP A 28 9.80 -2.05 -17.50
CA ASP A 28 10.73 -2.58 -18.50
C ASP A 28 12.03 -3.14 -17.88
N GLN A 29 11.94 -3.71 -16.67
CA GLN A 29 13.05 -4.35 -15.97
C GLN A 29 12.93 -5.88 -15.99
N PRO A 30 14.06 -6.61 -15.90
CA PRO A 30 14.02 -8.07 -15.83
C PRO A 30 13.14 -8.54 -14.67
N VAL A 31 12.30 -9.54 -14.93
CA VAL A 31 11.32 -10.07 -13.95
C VAL A 31 11.94 -10.56 -12.64
N LEU A 32 13.21 -10.98 -12.67
CA LEU A 32 13.98 -11.48 -11.53
C LEU A 32 14.77 -10.39 -10.79
N SER A 33 14.79 -9.17 -11.30
CA SER A 33 15.43 -8.03 -10.63
C SER A 33 14.66 -7.64 -9.37
N ASN A 34 15.31 -7.01 -8.41
CA ASN A 34 14.63 -6.55 -7.19
C ASN A 34 13.65 -5.40 -7.52
N PRO A 35 12.32 -5.61 -7.46
CA PRO A 35 11.31 -4.62 -7.86
C PRO A 35 11.27 -3.39 -6.94
N PHE A 36 11.91 -3.47 -5.77
CA PHE A 36 11.95 -2.41 -4.76
C PHE A 36 13.29 -1.68 -4.70
N ASN A 37 14.23 -1.97 -5.61
CA ASN A 37 15.54 -1.33 -5.62
C ASN A 37 15.54 0.09 -6.23
N ASP A 38 14.40 0.55 -6.77
CA ASP A 38 14.26 1.88 -7.34
C ASP A 38 13.85 2.90 -6.26
N ASN A 39 14.73 3.88 -6.01
CA ASN A 39 14.49 4.98 -5.07
C ASN A 39 13.22 5.78 -5.40
N ARG A 40 12.76 5.81 -6.67
CA ARG A 40 11.54 6.53 -7.07
C ARG A 40 10.28 5.99 -6.42
N ILE A 41 10.25 4.70 -6.09
CA ILE A 41 9.10 4.07 -5.43
C ILE A 41 9.05 4.45 -3.97
N ASN A 42 10.19 4.42 -3.28
CA ASN A 42 10.24 4.85 -1.90
C ASN A 42 9.79 6.32 -1.78
N THR A 43 10.21 7.19 -2.71
CA THR A 43 9.76 8.58 -2.75
C THR A 43 8.26 8.69 -3.03
N ARG A 44 7.73 8.06 -4.10
CA ARG A 44 6.29 8.13 -4.40
C ARG A 44 5.41 7.53 -3.30
N MET A 45 5.83 6.42 -2.70
CA MET A 45 5.08 5.76 -1.63
C MET A 45 5.10 6.60 -0.35
N LYS A 46 6.21 7.29 -0.07
CA LYS A 46 6.34 8.23 1.03
C LYS A 46 5.52 9.50 0.81
N ASP A 47 5.49 10.02 -0.42
CA ASP A 47 4.69 11.19 -0.80
C ASP A 47 3.19 10.88 -0.72
N SER A 48 2.73 9.80 -1.37
CA SER A 48 1.33 9.36 -1.28
C SER A 48 0.91 8.99 0.14
N GLY A 49 1.79 8.37 0.93
CA GLY A 49 1.53 8.08 2.34
C GLY A 49 1.40 9.35 3.18
N SER A 50 2.25 10.35 2.93
CA SER A 50 2.20 11.63 3.64
C SER A 50 0.93 12.42 3.28
N GLU A 51 0.50 12.35 2.03
CA GLU A 51 -0.73 12.98 1.54
C GLU A 51 -1.98 12.33 2.13
N LEU A 52 -2.02 10.99 2.18
CA LEU A 52 -3.10 10.24 2.85
C LEU A 52 -3.18 10.54 4.35
N LEU A 53 -2.03 10.63 5.03
CA LEU A 53 -1.99 10.96 6.46
C LEU A 53 -2.46 12.39 6.73
N LYS A 54 -2.07 13.35 5.89
CA LYS A 54 -2.58 14.73 5.97
C LYS A 54 -4.08 14.78 5.79
N GLN A 55 -4.60 14.16 4.74
CA GLN A 55 -6.03 14.16 4.43
C GLN A 55 -6.84 13.46 5.53
N SER A 56 -6.30 12.40 6.14
CA SER A 56 -6.90 11.74 7.29
C SER A 56 -6.90 12.65 8.53
N GLY A 57 -5.80 13.37 8.78
CA GLY A 57 -5.69 14.32 9.89
C GLY A 57 -6.66 15.48 9.77
N GLU A 58 -6.77 16.09 8.57
CA GLU A 58 -7.73 17.14 8.27
C GLU A 58 -9.18 16.66 8.46
N ALA A 59 -9.52 15.48 7.95
CA ALA A 59 -10.84 14.91 8.13
C ALA A 59 -11.20 14.64 9.61
N ILE A 60 -10.23 14.20 10.42
CA ILE A 60 -10.40 14.00 11.86
C ILE A 60 -10.56 15.34 12.58
N GLU A 61 -9.79 16.35 12.20
CA GLU A 61 -9.87 17.69 12.79
C GLU A 61 -11.21 18.36 12.49
N ASP A 62 -11.68 18.26 11.25
CA ASP A 62 -12.99 18.79 10.83
C ASP A 62 -14.13 18.06 11.51
N ALA A 63 -14.05 16.73 11.65
CA ALA A 63 -15.01 15.96 12.43
C ALA A 63 -15.00 16.39 13.91
N GLY A 64 -13.83 16.65 14.49
CA GLY A 64 -13.69 17.15 15.86
C GLY A 64 -14.29 18.55 16.06
N LYS A 65 -14.11 19.45 15.09
CA LYS A 65 -14.72 20.79 15.09
C LYS A 65 -16.23 20.71 14.96
N ALA A 66 -16.75 19.91 14.04
CA ALA A 66 -18.19 19.72 13.86
C ALA A 66 -18.86 19.17 15.12
N ILE A 67 -18.23 18.20 15.80
CA ILE A 67 -18.71 17.70 17.09
C ILE A 67 -18.70 18.82 18.14
N LYS A 68 -17.60 19.57 18.26
CA LYS A 68 -17.46 20.64 19.24
C LYS A 68 -18.51 21.75 19.05
N ASP A 69 -18.78 22.14 17.82
CA ASP A 69 -19.80 23.14 17.48
C ASP A 69 -21.22 22.64 17.75
N GLN A 70 -21.45 21.33 17.71
CA GLN A 70 -22.74 20.72 18.03
C GLN A 70 -23.04 20.66 19.53
N PHE A 71 -22.02 20.76 20.37
CA PHE A 71 -22.10 20.71 21.83
C PHE A 71 -21.97 22.10 22.50
N ASN A 72 -21.84 23.17 21.71
CA ASN A 72 -21.74 24.56 22.16
C ASN A 72 -23.00 25.35 21.80
#